data_AF-A0A2G9URA0-F1
#
_entry.id   AF-A0A2G9URA0-F1
#
_cell.length_a   1.000
_cell.length_b   1.000
_cell.length_c   1.000
_cell.angle_alpha   90.00
_cell.angle_beta   90.00
_cell.angle_gamma   90.00
#
_symmetry.space_group_name_H-M   'P 1'
#
loop_
_entity.id
_entity.type
_entity.pdbx_description
1 polymer ?
#
loop_
_entity_poly.entity_id
_entity_poly.type
_entity_poly.pdbx_seq_one_letter_code
_entity_poly.pdbx_strand_id
1 'polypeptide(L)'
;MDDAALFWEFTGADSLNVTYSPESFEKFRIGETRTLTIQVIDAGAAFEETRSVTVECMDKEICEVVSYPSTIDFLLEENYTATLEVVVKALFLGITQLNVTIGDEVLPPFPLRLLRSDREAKVTLYFNIFLGIFILIISTMMGTQLELKRILGIARKPVGPTIGFCCQFLLMPMIGFLLAEFGLPKDSTSLKMALFATSTCPGGGKSSFWTIIFGGNLDLSISMTFTQTLAALCKSKLSAA
;
A
#
# COMPACT_ATOMS: atom_id res chain seq x y z
N MET A 1 -13.17 -42.29 -2.13
CA MET A 1 -13.66 -41.14 -2.93
C MET A 1 -13.01 -39.91 -2.33
N ASP A 2 -11.70 -39.86 -2.22
CA ASP A 2 -10.66 -39.82 -3.28
C ASP A 2 -10.48 -38.38 -3.79
N ASP A 3 -9.99 -37.52 -2.90
CA ASP A 3 -9.36 -36.25 -3.29
C ASP A 3 -7.89 -36.57 -3.60
N ALA A 4 -7.64 -36.83 -4.88
CA ALA A 4 -6.31 -36.92 -5.45
C ALA A 4 -5.64 -35.54 -5.35
N ALA A 5 -4.87 -35.33 -4.28
CA ALA A 5 -3.87 -34.28 -4.21
C ALA A 5 -2.83 -34.56 -5.30
N LEU A 6 -2.90 -33.77 -6.37
CA LEU A 6 -1.95 -33.75 -7.47
C LEU A 6 -0.57 -33.40 -6.90
N PHE A 7 0.25 -34.45 -6.77
CA PHE A 7 1.70 -34.36 -6.72
C PHE A 7 2.16 -33.54 -7.92
N TRP A 8 2.62 -32.32 -7.68
CA TRP A 8 3.58 -31.71 -8.58
C TRP A 8 4.93 -32.29 -8.18
N GLU A 9 5.44 -33.20 -9.00
CA GLU A 9 6.82 -33.66 -8.90
C GLU A 9 7.56 -32.88 -9.99
N PHE A 10 8.10 -31.70 -9.62
CA PHE A 10 8.97 -30.94 -10.51
C PHE A 10 10.36 -31.56 -10.42
N THR A 11 10.64 -32.47 -11.35
CA THR A 11 11.99 -32.97 -11.64
C THR A 11 12.78 -31.86 -12.34
N GLY A 12 13.32 -30.94 -11.54
CA GLY A 12 14.48 -30.16 -11.91
C GLY A 12 15.72 -31.03 -11.67
N ALA A 13 16.60 -31.12 -12.66
CA ALA A 13 17.92 -31.70 -12.49
C ALA A 13 18.65 -30.98 -11.35
N ASP A 14 19.20 -31.73 -10.39
CA ASP A 14 20.47 -31.50 -9.68
C ASP A 14 20.53 -32.43 -8.46
N SER A 15 21.72 -32.84 -8.01
CA SER A 15 21.92 -33.94 -7.04
C SER A 15 21.49 -33.62 -5.59
N LEU A 16 20.83 -32.48 -5.37
CA LEU A 16 20.45 -31.95 -4.07
C LEU A 16 18.96 -32.18 -3.78
N ASN A 17 18.66 -33.00 -2.77
CA ASN A 17 17.31 -33.10 -2.23
C ASN A 17 17.11 -32.04 -1.15
N VAL A 18 16.13 -31.15 -1.33
CA VAL A 18 15.92 -29.99 -0.44
C VAL A 18 14.57 -30.05 0.25
N THR A 19 14.59 -29.86 1.56
CA THR A 19 13.40 -29.81 2.41
C THR A 19 13.32 -28.47 3.12
N TYR A 20 12.18 -27.79 2.98
CA TYR A 20 11.91 -26.51 3.64
C TYR A 20 11.09 -26.73 4.92
N SER A 21 11.53 -26.15 6.03
CA SER A 21 10.78 -26.13 7.29
C SER A 21 10.66 -24.69 7.80
N PRO A 22 9.45 -24.12 7.90
CA PRO A 22 8.14 -24.66 7.49
C PRO A 22 7.92 -24.66 5.96
N GLU A 23 7.03 -25.54 5.46
CA GLU A 23 6.68 -25.68 4.02
C GLU A 23 6.07 -24.40 3.41
N SER A 24 5.43 -23.57 4.24
CA SER A 24 5.05 -22.20 3.89
C SER A 24 4.91 -21.35 5.15
N PHE A 25 5.16 -20.04 5.05
CA PHE A 25 4.84 -19.15 6.16
C PHE A 25 3.34 -18.83 6.18
N GLU A 26 2.61 -19.51 7.07
CA GLU A 26 1.20 -19.18 7.31
C GLU A 26 1.09 -17.80 8.01
N LYS A 27 0.28 -16.89 7.44
CA LYS A 27 -0.01 -15.57 8.02
C LYS A 27 1.25 -14.72 8.30
N PHE A 28 2.20 -14.66 7.38
CA PHE A 28 3.39 -13.81 7.55
C PHE A 28 3.01 -12.33 7.45
N ARG A 29 3.21 -11.54 8.51
CA ARG A 29 2.72 -10.15 8.61
C ARG A 29 3.83 -9.12 8.41
N ILE A 30 3.48 -7.97 7.86
CA ILE A 30 4.40 -6.82 7.74
C ILE A 30 4.98 -6.46 9.12
N GLY A 31 6.30 -6.27 9.17
CA GLY A 31 7.07 -5.95 10.38
C GLY A 31 7.40 -7.15 11.26
N GLU A 32 6.95 -8.35 10.91
CA GLU A 32 7.35 -9.60 11.54
C GLU A 32 8.63 -10.13 10.87
N THR A 33 9.48 -10.78 11.66
CA THR A 33 10.66 -11.50 11.18
C THR A 33 10.43 -12.98 11.41
N ARG A 34 10.71 -13.83 10.41
CA ARG A 34 10.60 -15.28 10.51
C ARG A 34 11.85 -15.98 10.02
N THR A 35 12.13 -17.11 10.63
CA THR A 35 13.25 -17.98 10.26
C THR A 35 12.73 -19.12 9.39
N LEU A 36 13.40 -19.34 8.27
CA LEU A 36 13.23 -20.49 7.37
C LEU A 36 14.42 -21.42 7.56
N THR A 37 14.18 -22.68 7.88
CA THR A 37 15.21 -23.71 7.94
C THR A 37 15.17 -24.52 6.65
N ILE A 38 16.29 -24.57 5.95
CA ILE A 38 16.47 -25.29 4.68
C ILE A 38 17.41 -26.46 4.95
N GLN A 39 16.92 -27.67 4.74
CA GLN A 39 17.72 -28.90 4.81
C GLN A 39 18.08 -29.33 3.40
N VAL A 40 19.37 -29.45 3.13
CA VAL A 40 19.89 -29.82 1.81
C VAL A 40 20.67 -31.11 1.97
N ILE A 41 20.35 -32.10 1.15
CA ILE A 41 21.01 -33.40 1.13
C ILE A 41 21.69 -33.55 -0.23
N ASP A 42 23.02 -33.64 -0.25
CA ASP A 42 23.75 -33.90 -1.49
C ASP A 42 23.94 -35.41 -1.70
N ALA A 43 23.22 -35.98 -2.67
CA ALA A 43 23.34 -37.38 -3.03
C ALA A 43 24.58 -37.68 -3.90
N GLY A 44 25.29 -36.65 -4.37
CA GLY A 44 26.47 -36.75 -5.23
C GLY A 44 27.81 -36.47 -4.54
N ALA A 45 27.81 -35.99 -3.29
CA ALA A 45 29.03 -35.65 -2.57
C ALA A 45 29.81 -36.90 -2.15
N ALA A 46 31.10 -36.97 -2.53
CA ALA A 46 32.02 -38.07 -2.19
C ALA A 46 33.04 -37.67 -1.10
N PHE A 47 33.12 -36.39 -0.73
CA PHE A 47 34.06 -35.80 0.23
C PHE A 47 33.41 -34.60 0.96
N GLU A 48 33.98 -34.18 2.09
CA GLU A 48 33.60 -32.91 2.75
C GLU A 48 33.87 -31.75 1.80
N GLU A 49 32.82 -31.05 1.39
CA GLU A 49 32.87 -29.91 0.48
C GLU A 49 32.19 -28.71 1.13
N THR A 50 32.84 -27.55 1.07
CA THR A 50 32.27 -26.28 1.50
C THR A 50 31.70 -25.55 0.28
N ARG A 51 30.39 -25.26 0.26
CA ARG A 51 29.73 -24.47 -0.79
C ARG A 51 29.27 -23.12 -0.27
N SER A 52 29.40 -22.08 -1.10
CA SER A 52 28.90 -20.73 -0.76
C SER A 52 27.40 -20.62 -0.96
N VAL A 53 26.71 -19.86 -0.11
CA VAL A 53 25.26 -19.66 -0.20
C VAL A 53 24.96 -18.21 -0.54
N THR A 54 24.02 -17.97 -1.45
CA THR A 54 23.42 -16.65 -1.63
C THR A 54 21.90 -16.75 -1.52
N VAL A 55 21.30 -15.81 -0.77
CA VAL A 55 19.86 -15.75 -0.56
C VAL A 55 19.38 -14.36 -0.94
N GLU A 56 18.49 -14.29 -1.92
CA GLU A 56 17.92 -13.03 -2.40
C GLU A 56 16.39 -13.11 -2.49
N CYS A 57 15.72 -12.05 -2.06
CA CYS A 57 14.30 -11.86 -2.32
C CYS A 57 14.11 -11.20 -3.70
N MET A 58 13.17 -11.71 -4.50
CA MET A 58 12.87 -11.20 -5.84
C MET A 58 12.54 -9.71 -5.81
N ASP A 59 11.74 -9.28 -4.82
CA ASP A 59 11.37 -7.88 -4.61
C ASP A 59 11.93 -7.33 -3.29
N LYS A 60 12.97 -6.51 -3.38
CA LYS A 60 13.63 -5.87 -2.23
C LYS A 60 12.74 -4.86 -1.49
N GLU A 61 11.67 -4.37 -2.12
CA GLU A 61 10.70 -3.47 -1.48
C GLU A 61 9.70 -4.22 -0.58
N ILE A 62 9.49 -5.52 -0.86
CA ILE A 62 8.47 -6.35 -0.21
C ILE A 62 9.10 -7.18 0.91
N CYS A 63 10.30 -7.72 0.67
CA CYS A 63 11.00 -8.63 1.56
C CYS A 63 12.47 -8.23 1.73
N GLU A 64 12.99 -8.34 2.95
CA GLU A 64 14.40 -8.15 3.29
C GLU A 64 14.97 -9.42 3.95
N VAL A 65 16.12 -9.88 3.47
CA VAL A 65 16.88 -10.98 4.10
C VAL A 65 17.79 -10.37 5.16
N VAL A 66 17.58 -10.73 6.43
CA VAL A 66 18.28 -10.14 7.58
C VAL A 66 19.61 -10.85 7.85
N SER A 67 19.61 -12.18 7.80
CA SER A 67 20.81 -12.98 8.04
C SER A 67 20.69 -14.36 7.40
N TYR A 68 21.81 -14.85 6.87
CA TYR A 68 22.00 -16.21 6.39
C TYR A 68 23.49 -16.58 6.53
N PRO A 69 23.85 -17.85 6.77
CA PRO A 69 25.24 -18.31 6.75
C PRO A 69 25.81 -18.23 5.34
N SER A 70 27.02 -17.68 5.21
CA SER A 70 27.67 -17.44 3.91
C SER A 70 28.24 -18.71 3.27
N THR A 71 28.46 -19.76 4.06
CA THR A 71 29.01 -21.05 3.63
C THR A 71 28.29 -22.18 4.35
N ILE A 72 28.18 -23.32 3.67
CA ILE A 72 27.64 -24.56 4.20
C ILE A 72 28.70 -25.66 4.01
N ASP A 73 28.90 -26.46 5.05
CA ASP A 73 29.77 -27.63 5.04
C ASP A 73 28.92 -28.90 5.03
N PHE A 74 29.19 -29.78 4.07
CA PHE A 74 28.54 -31.09 3.99
C PHE A 74 29.40 -32.12 4.74
N LEU A 75 28.99 -32.47 5.96
CA LEU A 75 29.73 -33.38 6.83
C LEU A 75 29.36 -34.85 6.55
N LEU A 76 30.38 -35.71 6.54
CA LEU A 76 30.22 -37.14 6.29
C LEU A 76 29.40 -37.85 7.40
N GLU A 77 29.48 -37.35 8.64
CA GLU A 77 28.75 -37.89 9.79
C GLU A 77 27.23 -37.70 9.70
N GLU A 78 26.78 -36.72 8.92
CA GLU A 78 25.36 -36.36 8.79
C GLU A 78 24.75 -36.80 7.44
N ASN A 79 25.27 -37.86 6.79
CA ASN A 79 24.81 -38.31 5.46
C ASN A 79 24.83 -37.19 4.40
N TYR A 80 25.82 -36.28 4.45
CA TYR A 80 25.88 -35.11 3.57
C TYR A 80 24.61 -34.25 3.64
N THR A 81 23.98 -34.21 4.82
CA THR A 81 22.93 -33.25 5.10
C THR A 81 23.53 -31.98 5.66
N ALA A 82 22.98 -30.85 5.25
CA ALA A 82 23.37 -29.56 5.78
C ALA A 82 22.14 -28.70 6.05
N THR A 83 22.22 -27.94 7.14
CA THR A 83 21.13 -27.10 7.65
C THR A 83 21.46 -25.63 7.50
N LEU A 84 20.54 -24.89 6.87
CA LEU A 84 20.67 -23.47 6.58
C LEU A 84 19.53 -22.72 7.26
N GLU A 85 19.86 -21.78 8.14
CA GLU A 85 18.89 -20.87 8.75
C GLU A 85 18.90 -19.52 8.05
N VAL A 86 17.78 -19.17 7.42
CA VAL A 86 17.57 -17.89 6.74
C VAL A 86 16.55 -17.08 7.54
N VAL A 87 16.94 -15.88 7.95
CA VAL A 87 16.04 -14.96 8.65
C VAL A 87 15.52 -13.92 7.66
N VAL A 88 14.21 -13.88 7.49
CA VAL A 88 13.52 -13.02 6.52
C VAL A 88 12.58 -12.05 7.26
N LYS A 89 12.56 -10.79 6.84
CA LYS A 89 11.70 -9.75 7.38
C LYS A 89 10.74 -9.22 6.31
N ALA A 90 9.47 -9.10 6.69
CA ALA A 90 8.43 -8.57 5.83
C ALA A 90 8.39 -7.03 5.89
N LEU A 91 8.59 -6.36 4.75
CA LEU A 91 8.57 -4.90 4.65
C LEU A 91 7.24 -4.35 4.15
N PHE A 92 6.66 -4.97 3.13
CA PHE A 92 5.43 -4.47 2.48
C PHE A 92 4.43 -5.58 2.15
N LEU A 93 3.19 -5.22 1.82
CA LEU A 93 2.16 -6.18 1.39
C LEU A 93 2.48 -6.66 -0.03
N GLY A 94 2.46 -7.97 -0.26
CA GLY A 94 2.66 -8.50 -1.60
C GLY A 94 2.84 -10.01 -1.64
N ILE A 95 3.03 -10.51 -2.86
CA ILE A 95 3.45 -11.88 -3.13
C ILE A 95 4.84 -11.76 -3.70
N THR A 96 5.82 -12.41 -3.08
CA THR A 96 7.20 -12.44 -3.57
C THR A 96 7.77 -13.84 -3.39
N GLN A 97 8.96 -14.10 -3.92
CA GLN A 97 9.61 -15.41 -3.82
C GLN A 97 11.04 -15.23 -3.31
N LEU A 98 11.49 -16.19 -2.50
CA LEU A 98 12.85 -16.27 -2.00
C LEU A 98 13.65 -17.21 -2.91
N ASN A 99 14.72 -16.69 -3.51
CA ASN A 99 15.67 -17.47 -4.29
C ASN A 99 16.87 -17.79 -3.41
N VAL A 100 17.25 -19.07 -3.38
CA VAL A 100 18.42 -19.55 -2.64
C VAL A 100 19.31 -20.25 -3.65
N THR A 101 20.58 -19.86 -3.70
CA THR A 101 21.59 -20.53 -4.52
C THR A 101 22.68 -21.10 -3.63
N ILE A 102 23.12 -22.31 -3.95
CA ILE A 102 24.21 -23.01 -3.24
C ILE A 102 25.26 -23.36 -4.29
N GLY A 103 26.42 -22.70 -4.22
CA GLY A 103 27.43 -22.75 -5.28
C GLY A 103 26.84 -22.26 -6.60
N ASP A 104 26.79 -23.14 -7.61
CA ASP A 104 26.24 -22.87 -8.94
C ASP A 104 24.80 -23.40 -9.13
N GLU A 105 24.26 -24.10 -8.14
CA GLU A 105 22.92 -24.70 -8.21
C GLU A 105 21.87 -23.79 -7.58
N VAL A 106 20.75 -23.59 -8.31
CA VAL A 106 19.64 -22.74 -7.86
C VAL A 106 18.54 -23.63 -7.29
N LEU A 107 18.21 -23.42 -6.02
CA LEU A 107 17.15 -24.16 -5.35
C LEU A 107 15.75 -23.72 -5.81
N PRO A 108 14.74 -24.59 -5.70
CA PRO A 108 13.36 -24.23 -6.05
C PRO A 108 12.88 -23.02 -5.21
N PRO A 109 12.29 -22.00 -5.86
CA PRO A 109 11.95 -20.74 -5.20
C PRO A 109 10.86 -20.92 -4.13
N PHE A 110 11.07 -20.34 -2.95
CA PHE A 110 10.11 -20.44 -1.84
C PHE A 110 9.10 -19.28 -1.89
N PRO A 111 7.79 -19.53 -2.05
CA PRO A 111 6.79 -18.48 -2.17
C PRO A 111 6.46 -17.82 -0.83
N LEU A 112 6.48 -16.49 -0.80
CA LEU A 112 6.16 -15.65 0.36
C LEU A 112 4.88 -14.86 0.10
N ARG A 113 3.88 -15.04 0.97
CA ARG A 113 2.64 -14.24 0.95
C ARG A 113 2.61 -13.35 2.18
N LEU A 114 2.83 -12.05 1.97
CA LEU A 114 2.87 -11.06 3.04
C LEU A 114 1.50 -10.43 3.24
N LEU A 115 1.05 -10.42 4.49
CA LEU A 115 -0.24 -9.89 4.92
C LEU A 115 -0.06 -8.62 5.73
N ARG A 116 -1.05 -7.73 5.65
CA ARG A 116 -1.06 -6.50 6.43
C ARG A 116 -1.10 -6.81 7.94
N SER A 117 -0.36 -6.05 8.72
CA SER A 117 -0.36 -6.18 10.18
C SER A 117 -1.70 -5.75 10.80
N ASP A 118 -2.26 -6.58 11.69
CA ASP A 118 -3.51 -6.27 12.42
C ASP A 118 -3.41 -4.97 13.24
N ARG A 119 -2.21 -4.63 13.73
CA ARG A 119 -1.98 -3.40 14.48
C ARG A 119 -2.25 -2.19 13.60
N GLU A 120 -1.70 -2.20 12.39
CA GLU A 120 -1.90 -1.10 11.43
C GLU A 120 -3.34 -1.03 10.93
N ALA A 121 -3.99 -2.19 10.75
CA ALA A 121 -5.40 -2.23 10.39
C ALA A 121 -6.29 -1.58 11.47
N LYS A 122 -6.07 -1.91 12.74
CA LYS A 122 -6.78 -1.28 13.87
C LYS A 122 -6.51 0.22 13.96
N VAL A 123 -5.25 0.65 13.83
CA VAL A 123 -4.89 2.08 13.84
C VAL A 123 -5.58 2.82 12.70
N THR A 124 -5.59 2.26 11.50
CA THR A 124 -6.27 2.85 10.33
C THR A 124 -7.78 2.93 10.56
N LEU A 125 -8.39 1.90 11.17
CA LEU A 125 -9.81 1.90 11.52
C LEU A 125 -10.15 3.04 12.51
N TYR A 126 -9.40 3.16 13.61
CA TYR A 126 -9.62 4.23 14.58
C TYR A 126 -9.45 5.62 13.95
N PHE A 127 -8.43 5.80 13.12
CA PHE A 127 -8.19 7.04 12.39
C PHE A 127 -9.34 7.39 11.43
N ASN A 128 -9.84 6.42 10.67
CA ASN A 128 -10.96 6.63 9.76
C ASN A 128 -12.26 6.98 10.50
N ILE A 129 -12.52 6.33 11.64
CA ILE A 129 -13.67 6.67 12.49
C ILE A 129 -13.55 8.11 13.00
N PHE A 130 -12.38 8.49 13.51
CA PHE A 130 -12.12 9.85 13.97
C PHE A 130 -12.29 10.90 12.86
N LEU A 131 -11.71 10.67 11.67
CA LEU A 131 -11.88 11.54 10.52
C LEU A 131 -13.35 11.66 10.10
N GLY A 132 -14.10 10.55 10.10
CA GLY A 132 -15.52 10.56 9.78
C GLY A 132 -16.33 11.45 10.73
N ILE A 133 -16.10 11.31 12.04
CA ILE A 133 -16.74 12.17 13.06
C ILE A 133 -16.34 13.64 12.87
N PHE A 134 -15.07 13.91 12.61
CA PHE A 134 -14.56 15.26 12.42
C PHE A 134 -15.17 15.95 11.20
N ILE A 135 -15.23 15.26 10.06
CA ILE A 135 -15.87 15.76 8.83
C ILE A 135 -17.37 16.00 9.06
N LEU A 136 -18.04 15.13 9.81
CA LEU A 136 -19.46 15.29 10.15
C LEU A 136 -19.71 16.56 10.99
N ILE A 137 -18.87 16.82 11.98
CA ILE A 137 -18.96 18.04 12.80
C ILE A 137 -18.73 19.29 11.94
N ILE A 138 -17.68 19.32 11.12
CA ILE A 138 -17.38 20.47 10.24
C ILE A 138 -18.52 20.72 9.25
N SER A 139 -19.03 19.65 8.62
CA SER A 139 -20.13 19.75 7.65
C SER A 139 -21.41 20.28 8.31
N THR A 140 -21.67 19.86 9.55
CA THR A 140 -22.81 20.35 10.34
C THR A 140 -22.64 21.83 10.71
N MET A 141 -21.44 22.24 11.13
CA MET A 141 -21.15 23.63 11.49
C MET A 141 -21.21 24.58 10.28
N MET A 142 -20.87 24.08 9.09
CA MET A 142 -21.10 24.81 7.84
C MET A 142 -22.59 24.88 7.50
N GLY A 143 -23.33 23.80 7.78
CA GLY A 143 -24.77 23.72 7.61
C GLY A 143 -25.56 24.78 8.38
N THR A 144 -25.16 25.08 9.62
CA THR A 144 -25.86 26.06 10.47
C THR A 144 -25.69 27.52 10.03
N GLN A 145 -24.69 27.81 9.20
CA GLN A 145 -24.44 29.15 8.65
C GLN A 145 -25.25 29.44 7.37
N LEU A 146 -25.99 28.45 6.85
CA LEU A 146 -26.79 28.60 5.62
C LEU A 146 -28.15 29.23 5.91
N GLU A 147 -28.43 30.36 5.25
CA GLU A 147 -29.76 30.96 5.20
C GLU A 147 -30.47 30.56 3.89
N LEU A 148 -31.61 29.86 3.99
CA LEU A 148 -32.37 29.36 2.82
C LEU A 148 -32.72 30.46 1.81
N LYS A 149 -32.97 31.68 2.28
CA LYS A 149 -33.29 32.84 1.44
C LYS A 149 -32.11 33.26 0.54
N ARG A 150 -30.86 33.11 1.03
CA ARG A 150 -29.64 33.44 0.28
C ARG A 150 -29.37 32.41 -0.82
N ILE A 151 -29.61 31.12 -0.55
CA ILE A 151 -29.51 30.04 -1.54
C ILE A 151 -30.46 30.31 -2.73
N LEU A 152 -31.70 30.70 -2.43
CA LEU A 152 -32.70 31.04 -3.46
C LEU A 152 -32.29 32.27 -4.29
N GLY A 153 -31.64 33.25 -3.67
CA GLY A 153 -31.10 34.43 -4.36
C GLY A 153 -29.96 34.09 -5.32
N ILE A 154 -29.07 33.17 -4.92
CA ILE A 154 -27.93 32.73 -5.75
C ILE A 154 -28.39 31.86 -6.92
N ALA A 155 -29.39 30.99 -6.72
CA ALA A 155 -30.01 30.23 -7.80
C ALA A 155 -30.59 31.14 -8.92
N ARG A 156 -30.93 32.38 -8.59
CA ARG A 156 -31.50 33.36 -9.53
C ARG A 156 -30.46 34.10 -10.38
N LYS A 157 -29.17 34.05 -10.02
CA LYS A 157 -28.04 34.65 -10.77
C LYS A 157 -26.82 33.71 -10.80
N PRO A 158 -26.79 32.71 -11.71
CA PRO A 158 -25.78 31.65 -11.70
C PRO A 158 -24.40 32.04 -12.28
N VAL A 159 -24.23 33.26 -12.82
CA VAL A 159 -22.97 33.68 -13.47
C VAL A 159 -21.77 33.61 -12.52
N GLY A 160 -21.93 34.06 -11.27
CA GLY A 160 -20.88 33.98 -10.25
C GLY A 160 -20.51 32.54 -9.86
N PRO A 161 -21.49 31.69 -9.49
CA PRO A 161 -21.24 30.28 -9.17
C PRO A 161 -20.57 29.49 -10.30
N THR A 162 -20.97 29.71 -11.55
CA THR A 162 -20.41 28.98 -12.71
C THR A 162 -18.94 29.31 -12.93
N ILE A 163 -18.55 30.58 -12.80
CA ILE A 163 -17.15 30.99 -12.92
C ILE A 163 -16.31 30.39 -11.79
N GLY A 164 -16.83 30.42 -10.56
CA GLY A 164 -16.19 29.76 -9.41
C GLY A 164 -16.00 28.26 -9.64
N PHE A 165 -17.02 27.59 -10.20
CA PHE A 165 -16.97 26.16 -10.49
C PHE A 165 -15.93 25.82 -11.55
N CYS A 166 -15.89 26.59 -12.64
CA CYS A 166 -14.87 26.44 -13.68
C CYS A 166 -13.46 26.67 -13.11
N CYS A 167 -13.24 27.69 -12.29
CA CYS A 167 -11.95 27.92 -11.67
C CYS A 167 -11.55 26.79 -10.69
N GLN A 168 -12.49 26.31 -9.87
CA GLN A 168 -12.21 25.25 -8.88
C GLN A 168 -11.84 23.91 -9.55
N PHE A 169 -12.56 23.54 -10.61
CA PHE A 169 -12.37 22.25 -11.29
C PHE A 169 -11.36 22.27 -12.43
N LEU A 170 -11.03 23.42 -13.01
CA LEU A 170 -10.06 23.53 -14.10
C LEU A 170 -8.74 24.15 -13.64
N LEU A 171 -8.77 25.32 -13.01
CA LEU A 171 -7.53 26.01 -12.64
C LEU A 171 -6.80 25.34 -11.49
N MET A 172 -7.53 24.92 -10.45
CA MET A 172 -6.90 24.33 -9.26
C MET A 172 -6.12 23.03 -9.55
N PRO A 173 -6.68 22.04 -10.28
CA PRO A 173 -5.92 20.84 -10.63
C PRO A 173 -4.81 21.11 -11.67
N MET A 174 -5.00 22.05 -12.60
CA MET A 174 -3.93 22.45 -13.53
C MET A 174 -2.73 23.05 -12.79
N ILE A 175 -2.98 23.94 -11.84
CA ILE A 175 -1.92 24.52 -10.99
C ILE A 175 -1.29 23.44 -10.11
N GLY A 176 -2.09 22.55 -9.53
CA GLY A 176 -1.60 21.43 -8.71
C GLY A 176 -0.67 20.50 -9.50
N PHE A 177 -1.03 20.18 -10.74
CA PHE A 177 -0.19 19.39 -11.65
C PHE A 177 1.11 20.10 -12.00
N LEU A 178 1.04 21.39 -12.38
CA LEU A 178 2.23 22.17 -12.70
C LEU A 178 3.18 22.29 -11.49
N LEU A 179 2.64 22.51 -10.29
CA LEU A 179 3.44 22.55 -9.06
C LEU A 179 4.04 21.18 -8.73
N ALA A 180 3.31 20.09 -8.95
CA ALA A 180 3.83 18.75 -8.75
C ALA A 180 4.98 18.43 -9.70
N GLU A 181 4.91 18.91 -10.95
CA GLU A 181 5.94 18.61 -11.96
C GLU A 181 7.16 19.52 -11.90
N PHE A 182 6.97 20.82 -11.69
CA PHE A 182 8.07 21.81 -11.69
C PHE A 182 8.60 22.14 -10.29
N GLY A 183 7.80 21.95 -9.24
CA GLY A 183 8.14 22.37 -7.87
C GLY A 183 8.75 21.29 -6.99
N LEU A 184 8.61 20.01 -7.34
CA LEU A 184 9.04 18.89 -6.49
C LEU A 184 10.14 18.03 -7.15
N PRO A 185 11.07 17.46 -6.35
CA PRO A 185 12.08 16.53 -6.85
C PRO A 185 11.46 15.32 -7.54
N LYS A 186 12.07 14.88 -8.64
CA LYS A 186 11.58 13.76 -9.48
C LYS A 186 11.45 12.44 -8.70
N ASP A 187 12.26 12.24 -7.67
CA ASP A 187 12.33 10.98 -6.91
C ASP A 187 11.18 10.79 -5.91
N SER A 188 10.32 11.80 -5.72
CA SER A 188 9.23 11.78 -4.73
C SER A 188 7.84 11.63 -5.36
N THR A 189 7.60 10.51 -6.08
CA THR A 189 6.32 10.23 -6.76
C THR A 189 5.11 10.26 -5.81
N SER A 190 5.27 9.77 -4.57
CA SER A 190 4.22 9.77 -3.55
C SER A 190 3.75 11.20 -3.18
N LEU A 191 4.68 12.15 -3.07
CA LEU A 191 4.37 13.53 -2.74
C LEU A 191 3.68 14.26 -3.90
N LYS A 192 4.10 14.00 -5.14
CA LYS A 192 3.45 14.53 -6.35
C LYS A 192 1.99 14.08 -6.42
N MET A 193 1.73 12.79 -6.16
CA MET A 193 0.37 12.24 -6.14
C MET A 193 -0.47 12.83 -5.01
N ALA A 194 0.10 13.02 -3.82
CA ALA A 194 -0.60 13.65 -2.69
C ALA A 194 -0.96 15.12 -2.99
N LEU A 195 -0.07 15.88 -3.62
CA LEU A 195 -0.31 17.26 -4.02
C LEU A 195 -1.41 17.35 -5.08
N PHE A 196 -1.36 16.46 -6.08
CA PHE A 196 -2.40 16.36 -7.10
C PHE A 196 -3.76 16.01 -6.48
N ALA A 197 -3.81 14.98 -5.63
CA ALA A 197 -5.04 14.60 -4.92
C ALA A 197 -5.62 15.78 -4.14
N THR A 198 -4.78 16.52 -3.41
CA THR A 198 -5.18 17.71 -2.65
C THR A 198 -5.74 18.82 -3.55
N SER A 199 -5.17 19.02 -4.74
CA SER A 199 -5.64 20.04 -5.71
C SER A 199 -6.99 19.71 -6.37
N THR A 200 -7.39 18.44 -6.35
CA THR A 200 -8.70 17.98 -6.86
C THR A 200 -9.79 17.99 -5.78
N CYS A 201 -9.43 18.15 -4.52
CA CYS A 201 -10.41 18.22 -3.44
C CYS A 201 -11.23 19.53 -3.53
N PRO A 202 -12.55 19.48 -3.27
CA PRO A 202 -13.38 20.68 -3.26
C PRO A 202 -12.93 21.67 -2.17
N GLY A 203 -13.15 22.96 -2.42
CA GLY A 203 -12.80 24.02 -1.48
C GLY A 203 -13.51 23.86 -0.13
N GLY A 204 -12.76 23.92 0.98
CA GLY A 204 -13.29 23.80 2.34
C GLY A 204 -13.68 25.16 2.96
N GLY A 205 -14.42 25.13 4.08
CA GLY A 205 -14.96 26.33 4.76
C GLY A 205 -13.95 27.40 5.20
N LYS A 206 -12.63 27.14 5.11
CA LYS A 206 -11.60 28.17 5.31
C LYS A 206 -11.68 29.28 4.26
N SER A 207 -12.08 28.99 3.02
CA SER A 207 -12.26 30.03 1.99
C SER A 207 -13.36 31.02 2.37
N SER A 208 -14.40 30.56 3.07
CA SER A 208 -15.47 31.41 3.62
C SER A 208 -14.94 32.41 4.65
N PHE A 209 -14.00 32.01 5.53
CA PHE A 209 -13.36 32.91 6.49
C PHE A 209 -12.55 34.02 5.78
N TRP A 210 -11.73 33.67 4.79
CA TRP A 210 -10.99 34.66 4.00
C TRP A 210 -11.90 35.59 3.21
N THR A 211 -13.01 35.08 2.69
CA THR A 211 -14.01 35.88 1.97
C THR A 211 -14.63 36.95 2.86
N ILE A 212 -14.90 36.65 4.15
CA ILE A 212 -15.40 37.64 5.12
C ILE A 212 -14.38 38.76 5.34
N ILE A 213 -13.09 38.40 5.52
CA ILE A 213 -12.02 39.37 5.78
C ILE A 213 -11.84 40.35 4.61
N PHE A 214 -11.93 39.85 3.37
CA PHE A 214 -11.78 40.69 2.18
C PHE A 214 -13.09 41.37 1.74
N GLY A 215 -14.17 41.28 2.52
CA GLY A 215 -15.47 41.88 2.18
C GLY A 215 -16.15 41.24 0.97
N GLY A 216 -15.78 40.00 0.65
CA GLY A 216 -16.34 39.23 -0.46
C GLY A 216 -17.73 38.67 -0.13
N ASN A 217 -18.37 38.11 -1.16
CA ASN A 217 -19.72 37.57 -1.03
C ASN A 217 -19.70 36.18 -0.38
N LEU A 218 -19.80 36.14 0.95
CA LEU A 218 -19.80 34.92 1.77
C LEU A 218 -20.85 33.90 1.31
N ASP A 219 -22.01 34.39 0.90
CA ASP A 219 -23.17 33.57 0.54
C ASP A 219 -22.90 32.69 -0.67
N LEU A 220 -22.06 33.20 -1.58
CA LEU A 220 -21.66 32.51 -2.79
C LEU A 220 -20.80 31.27 -2.46
N SER A 221 -19.82 31.43 -1.58
CA SER A 221 -18.91 30.34 -1.15
C SER A 221 -19.66 29.24 -0.42
N ILE A 222 -20.55 29.62 0.51
CA ILE A 222 -21.30 28.66 1.32
C ILE A 222 -22.34 27.93 0.44
N SER A 223 -23.03 28.63 -0.47
CA SER A 223 -24.00 28.01 -1.37
C SER A 223 -23.35 27.05 -2.36
N MET A 224 -22.16 27.39 -2.90
CA MET A 224 -21.41 26.51 -3.80
C MET A 224 -21.03 25.19 -3.12
N THR A 225 -20.52 25.29 -1.88
CA THR A 225 -20.13 24.11 -1.09
C THR A 225 -21.36 23.28 -0.68
N PHE A 226 -22.49 23.93 -0.41
CA PHE A 226 -23.77 23.24 -0.15
C PHE A 226 -24.27 22.48 -1.37
N THR A 227 -24.26 23.10 -2.56
CA THR A 227 -24.67 22.42 -3.81
C THR A 227 -23.78 21.23 -4.12
N GLN A 228 -22.47 21.33 -3.89
CA GLN A 228 -21.53 20.21 -4.06
C GLN A 228 -21.79 19.09 -3.04
N THR A 229 -22.02 19.42 -1.78
CA THR A 229 -22.39 18.43 -0.73
C THR A 229 -23.71 17.74 -1.05
N LEU A 230 -24.73 18.49 -1.49
CA LEU A 230 -26.03 17.94 -1.89
C LEU A 230 -25.90 17.03 -3.13
N ALA A 231 -25.11 17.44 -4.12
CA ALA A 231 -24.82 16.63 -5.30
C ALA A 231 -24.07 15.33 -4.93
N ALA A 232 -23.12 15.40 -3.99
CA ALA A 232 -22.39 14.23 -3.50
C ALA A 232 -23.32 13.26 -2.75
N LEU A 233 -24.21 13.76 -1.88
CA LEU A 233 -25.22 12.95 -1.18
C LEU A 233 -26.24 12.33 -2.14
N CYS A 234 -26.64 13.06 -3.17
CA CYS A 234 -27.58 12.55 -4.18
C CYS A 234 -26.94 11.43 -5.01
N LYS A 235 -25.66 11.59 -5.41
CA LYS A 235 -24.91 10.54 -6.10
C LYS A 235 -24.65 9.31 -5.23
N SER A 236 -24.33 9.48 -3.94
CA SER A 236 -24.10 8.33 -3.06
C SER A 236 -25.38 7.53 -2.79
N LYS A 237 -26.53 8.21 -2.67
CA LYS A 237 -27.85 7.57 -2.57
C LYS A 237 -28.23 6.82 -3.84
N LEU A 238 -27.86 7.32 -5.02
CA LEU A 238 -28.13 6.67 -6.31
C LEU A 238 -27.24 5.45 -6.58
N SER A 239 -26.07 5.35 -5.97
CA SER A 239 -25.19 4.17 -6.08
C SER A 239 -25.58 3.03 -5.13
N ALA A 240 -26.52 3.26 -4.20
CA ALA A 240 -26.98 2.31 -3.20
C ALA A 240 -28.43 1.84 -3.42
N ALA A 241 -29.04 2.22 -4.54
CA ALA A 241 -30.36 1.80 -5.01
C ALA A 241 -30.24 1.16 -6.39
#